data_AF-A0A519JSU9-F1
#
_entry.id   AF-A0A519JSU9-F1
#
_cell.length_a   1.000
_cell.length_b   1.000
_cell.length_c   1.000
_cell.angle_alpha   90.00
_cell.angle_beta   90.00
_cell.angle_gamma   90.00
#
_symmetry.space_group_name_H-M   'P 1'
#
loop_
_entity.id
_entity.type
_entity.pdbx_description
1 polymer ?
#
loop_
_entity_poly.entity_id
_entity_poly.type
_entity_poly.pdbx_seq_one_letter_code
_entity_poly.pdbx_strand_id
1 'polypeptide(L)'
;MRDAVNAAHRVGAGRALLVWDGDWRQTPGQSGKGLAGVRQAIALEVAFAPQACRREAMRGLVLITMSDAPGAARVALGTGSWRWSDLLGSR
;
A
#
# COMPACT_ATOMS: atom_id res chain seq x y z
N MET A 1 0.84 12.87 6.36
CA MET A 1 -0.08 12.02 5.56
C MET A 1 -0.61 12.70 4.30
N ARG A 2 -1.06 13.97 4.33
CA ARG A 2 -1.53 14.70 3.14
C ARG A 2 -0.57 14.71 1.95
N ASP A 3 0.72 14.97 2.17
CA ASP A 3 1.73 14.97 1.08
C ASP A 3 1.91 13.60 0.43
N ALA A 4 1.70 12.54 1.20
CA ALA A 4 1.77 11.16 0.75
C ALA A 4 0.60 10.80 -0.17
N VAL A 5 -0.60 11.22 0.20
CA VAL A 5 -1.82 11.09 -0.60
C VAL A 5 -1.69 11.87 -1.91
N ASN A 6 -1.13 13.08 -1.88
CA ASN A 6 -0.92 13.91 -3.07
C ASN A 6 0.10 13.31 -4.05
N ALA A 7 1.13 12.64 -3.54
CA ALA A 7 2.09 11.91 -4.37
C ALA A 7 1.42 10.71 -5.06
N ALA A 8 0.61 9.93 -4.34
CA ALA A 8 -0.15 8.81 -4.92
C ALA A 8 -1.13 9.27 -6.02
N HIS A 9 -1.80 10.43 -5.85
CA HIS A 9 -2.68 11.00 -6.89
C HIS A 9 -1.92 11.34 -8.17
N ARG A 10 -0.75 11.99 -8.06
CA ARG A 10 0.05 12.45 -9.22
C ARG A 10 0.56 11.31 -10.08
N VAL A 11 0.90 10.17 -9.46
CA VAL A 11 1.42 9.00 -10.17
C VAL A 11 0.29 8.16 -10.77
N GLY A 12 -0.85 8.08 -10.08
CA GLY A 12 -1.95 7.23 -10.47
C GLY A 12 -2.84 7.79 -11.57
N ALA A 13 -2.97 9.12 -11.72
CA ALA A 13 -3.88 9.76 -12.68
C ALA A 13 -5.28 9.09 -12.74
N GLY A 14 -5.82 8.69 -11.59
CA GLY A 14 -7.11 7.98 -11.44
C GLY A 14 -7.02 6.45 -11.35
N ARG A 15 -5.88 5.84 -11.70
CA ARG A 15 -5.56 4.42 -11.53
C ARG A 15 -4.85 4.16 -10.19
N ALA A 16 -5.06 2.96 -9.65
CA ALA A 16 -4.39 2.54 -8.42
C ALA A 16 -2.91 2.27 -8.68
N LEU A 17 -2.04 2.78 -7.80
CA LEU A 17 -0.62 2.47 -7.85
C LEU A 17 -0.34 1.16 -7.11
N LEU A 18 0.24 0.17 -7.78
CA LEU A 18 0.70 -1.05 -7.14
C LEU A 18 1.94 -0.75 -6.28
N VAL A 19 1.83 -0.94 -4.97
CA VAL A 19 2.91 -0.63 -4.01
C VAL A 19 3.58 -1.86 -3.42
N TRP A 20 2.94 -3.03 -3.49
CA TRP A 20 3.48 -4.31 -3.02
C TRP A 20 2.89 -5.48 -3.81
N ASP A 21 3.73 -6.38 -4.31
CA ASP A 21 3.36 -7.58 -5.08
C ASP A 21 4.21 -8.81 -4.71
N GLY A 22 4.54 -8.92 -3.43
CA GLY A 22 5.55 -9.85 -2.91
C GLY A 22 6.79 -9.10 -2.43
N ASP A 23 7.11 -7.99 -3.09
CA ASP A 23 8.14 -7.05 -2.67
C ASP A 23 7.61 -5.61 -2.70
N TRP A 24 8.15 -4.75 -1.81
CA TRP A 24 7.82 -3.33 -1.83
C TRP A 24 8.32 -2.69 -3.12
N ARG A 25 7.38 -2.21 -3.94
CA ARG A 25 7.71 -1.59 -5.23
C ARG A 25 8.37 -0.23 -5.02
N GLN A 26 9.55 -0.09 -5.59
CA GLN A 26 10.22 1.18 -5.80
C GLN A 26 9.96 1.62 -7.24
N THR A 27 9.27 2.74 -7.41
CA THR A 27 9.12 3.35 -8.73
C THR A 27 10.22 4.40 -8.92
N PRO A 28 10.97 4.38 -10.03
CA PRO A 28 11.97 5.41 -10.31
C PRO A 28 11.36 6.82 -10.26
N GLY A 29 12.06 7.77 -9.62
CA GLY A 29 11.55 9.13 -9.36
C GLY A 29 10.64 9.27 -8.14
N GLN A 30 10.38 8.19 -7.38
CA GLN A 30 9.49 8.18 -6.21
C GLN A 30 10.21 8.04 -4.85
N SER A 31 11.46 8.47 -4.78
CA SER A 31 12.21 8.63 -3.51
C SER A 31 11.66 9.78 -2.64
N GLY A 32 10.66 10.51 -3.11
CA GLY A 32 10.00 11.56 -2.35
C GLY A 32 9.29 11.03 -1.09
N LYS A 33 9.28 11.84 -0.03
CA LYS A 33 8.70 11.52 1.30
C LYS A 33 7.27 10.95 1.25
N GLY A 34 6.51 11.26 0.19
CA GLY A 34 5.12 10.88 0.04
C GLY A 34 4.88 9.36 0.03
N LEU A 35 5.22 8.68 -1.07
CA LEU A 35 4.92 7.25 -1.19
C LEU A 35 5.71 6.38 -0.21
N ALA A 36 6.94 6.80 0.14
CA ALA A 36 7.69 6.19 1.23
C ALA A 36 6.91 6.24 2.56
N GLY A 37 6.28 7.37 2.86
CA GLY A 37 5.40 7.53 4.01
C GLY A 37 4.15 6.66 3.95
N VAL A 38 3.54 6.45 2.76
CA VAL A 38 2.41 5.51 2.61
C VAL A 38 2.83 4.08 2.95
N ARG A 39 3.94 3.60 2.38
CA ARG A 39 4.45 2.25 2.65
C ARG A 39 4.75 2.05 4.13
N GLN A 40 5.39 3.03 4.76
CA GLN A 40 5.68 3.01 6.19
C GLN A 40 4.40 2.99 7.04
N ALA A 41 3.41 3.82 6.72
CA ALA A 41 2.14 3.83 7.45
C ALA A 41 1.45 2.46 7.35
N ILE A 42 1.35 1.88 6.15
CA ILE A 42 0.77 0.54 5.96
C ILE A 42 1.52 -0.51 6.79
N ALA A 43 2.85 -0.54 6.72
CA ALA A 43 3.65 -1.50 7.48
C ALA A 43 3.45 -1.34 9.00
N LEU A 44 3.36 -0.11 9.51
CA LEU A 44 3.11 0.14 10.93
C LEU A 44 1.72 -0.36 11.35
N GLU A 45 0.66 0.00 10.63
CA GLU A 45 -0.70 -0.44 10.95
C GLU A 45 -0.81 -1.97 10.97
N VAL A 46 -0.18 -2.64 9.99
CA VAL A 46 -0.12 -4.10 9.95
C VAL A 46 0.68 -4.66 11.13
N ALA A 47 1.81 -4.05 11.49
CA ALA A 47 2.66 -4.54 12.58
C ALA A 47 1.93 -4.53 13.93
N PHE A 48 1.09 -3.51 14.16
CA PHE A 48 0.30 -3.32 15.37
C PHE A 48 -1.04 -4.08 15.37
N ALA A 49 -1.47 -4.64 14.24
CA ALA A 49 -2.72 -5.39 14.17
C ALA A 49 -2.68 -6.69 15.01
N PRO A 50 -3.83 -7.17 15.53
CA PRO A 50 -3.94 -8.45 16.21
C PRO A 50 -3.43 -9.61 15.35
N GLN A 51 -2.93 -10.68 15.98
CA GLN A 51 -2.34 -11.82 15.27
C GLN A 51 -3.32 -12.47 14.27
N ALA A 52 -4.61 -12.54 14.61
CA ALA A 52 -5.63 -13.07 13.72
C ALA A 52 -5.70 -12.27 12.39
N CYS A 53 -5.69 -10.93 12.47
CA CYS A 53 -5.67 -10.05 11.31
C CYS A 53 -4.38 -10.22 10.51
N ARG A 54 -3.21 -10.22 11.17
CA ARG A 54 -1.92 -10.38 10.47
C ARG A 54 -1.83 -11.70 9.69
N ARG A 55 -2.46 -12.77 10.20
CA ARG A 55 -2.44 -14.10 9.58
C ARG A 55 -3.61 -14.33 8.63
N GLU A 56 -4.52 -13.39 8.44
CA GLU A 56 -5.63 -13.54 7.50
C GLU A 56 -5.10 -13.85 6.10
N ALA A 57 -5.66 -14.88 5.46
CA ALA A 57 -5.26 -15.27 4.11
C ALA A 57 -6.03 -14.43 3.09
N MET A 58 -5.27 -13.71 2.28
CA MET A 58 -5.77 -12.88 1.20
C MET A 58 -5.51 -13.53 -0.17
N ARG A 59 -6.34 -13.16 -1.14
CA ARG A 59 -6.22 -13.58 -2.54
C ARG A 59 -6.37 -12.38 -3.46
N GLY A 60 -5.51 -12.27 -4.46
CA GLY A 60 -5.52 -11.17 -5.40
C GLY A 60 -5.14 -9.83 -4.78
N LEU A 61 -5.58 -8.75 -5.43
CA LEU A 61 -5.26 -7.38 -5.04
C LEU A 61 -6.28 -6.82 -4.06
N VAL A 62 -5.78 -6.18 -3.01
CA VAL A 62 -6.51 -5.27 -2.14
C VAL A 62 -6.30 -3.84 -2.64
N LEU A 63 -7.39 -3.08 -2.71
CA LEU A 63 -7.39 -1.68 -3.07
C LEU A 63 -7.64 -0.84 -1.81
N ILE A 64 -6.71 0.06 -1.48
CA ILE A 64 -6.91 1.04 -0.41
C ILE A 64 -7.16 2.39 -1.07
N THR A 65 -8.34 2.96 -0.81
CA THR A 65 -8.70 4.31 -1.22
C THR A 65 -8.45 5.25 -0.05
N MET A 66 -7.73 6.36 -0.29
CA MET A 66 -7.32 7.28 0.78
C MET A 66 -8.45 8.18 1.29
N SER A 67 -9.54 8.33 0.52
CA SER A 67 -10.76 9.03 0.90
C SER A 67 -11.93 8.57 0.03
N ASP A 68 -13.16 8.80 0.48
CA ASP A 68 -14.37 8.44 -0.29
C ASP A 68 -14.69 9.45 -1.42
N ALA A 69 -13.86 10.47 -1.59
CA ALA A 69 -14.07 11.50 -2.60
C ALA A 69 -13.86 10.94 -4.03
N PRO A 70 -14.64 11.41 -5.02
CA PRO A 70 -14.36 11.11 -6.41
C PRO A 70 -12.93 11.48 -6.79
N GLY A 71 -12.23 10.55 -7.44
CA GLY A 71 -10.84 10.75 -7.86
C GLY A 71 -9.77 10.59 -6.77
N ALA A 72 -10.15 10.13 -5.58
CA ALA A 72 -9.22 9.87 -4.49
C ALA A 72 -8.06 8.95 -4.89
N ALA A 73 -6.90 9.18 -4.29
CA ALA A 73 -5.70 8.35 -4.45
C ALA A 73 -6.03 6.94 -4.01
N ARG A 74 -5.50 6.02 -4.81
CA ARG A 74 -5.64 4.59 -4.58
C ARG A 74 -4.29 3.94 -4.66
N VAL A 75 -4.05 3.02 -3.74
CA VAL A 75 -2.92 2.09 -3.81
C VAL A 75 -3.44 0.67 -3.84
N ALA A 76 -2.74 -0.19 -4.57
CA ALA A 76 -3.01 -1.62 -4.65
C ALA A 76 -1.87 -2.40 -4.01
N LEU A 77 -2.21 -3.50 -3.35
CA LEU A 77 -1.28 -4.44 -2.74
C LEU A 77 -1.82 -5.85 -2.93
N GLY A 78 -0.94 -6.80 -3.25
CA GLY A 78 -1.29 -8.21 -3.23
C GLY A 78 -0.66 -9.02 -4.35
N THR A 79 -0.80 -10.33 -4.21
CA THR A 79 -0.39 -11.36 -5.19
C THR A 79 -1.49 -12.40 -5.33
N GLY A 80 -1.23 -13.55 -5.96
CA GLY A 80 -2.20 -14.65 -6.05
C GLY A 80 -2.74 -15.11 -4.67
N SER A 81 -1.85 -15.36 -3.71
CA SER A 81 -2.20 -15.67 -2.32
C SER A 81 -1.13 -15.17 -1.37
N TRP A 82 -1.53 -14.51 -0.30
CA TRP A 82 -0.64 -13.84 0.65
C TRP A 82 -1.33 -13.62 2.00
N ARG A 83 -0.60 -13.11 3.00
CA ARG A 83 -1.13 -12.68 4.30
C ARG A 83 -0.70 -11.26 4.59
N TRP A 84 -1.46 -10.54 5.42
CA TRP A 84 -1.07 -9.20 5.86
C TRP A 84 0.35 -9.16 6.45
N SER A 85 0.75 -10.19 7.20
CA SER A 85 2.10 -10.31 7.75
C SER A 85 3.22 -10.25 6.72
N ASP A 86 2.96 -10.59 5.46
CA ASP A 86 3.97 -10.63 4.40
C ASP A 86 4.43 -9.22 4.02
N LEU A 87 3.63 -8.18 4.32
CA LEU A 87 4.00 -6.77 4.11
C LEU A 87 5.07 -6.30 5.10
N LEU A 88 5.26 -7.01 6.21
CA LEU A 88 6.28 -6.71 7.21
C LEU A 88 7.67 -7.22 6.80
N GLY A 89 7.76 -7.96 5.70
CA GLY A 89 9.01 -8.34 5.05
C GLY A 89 8.87 -9.56 4.14
N SER A 90 9.52 -9.48 2.99
CA SER A 90 10.29 -10.57 2.40
C SER A 90 11.74 -10.43 2.89
N ARG A 91 12.41 -11.54 3.19
CA ARG A 91 13.88 -11.55 3.30
C ARG A 91 14.49 -11.32 1.92
#